data_AF-A0A948I3N9-F1
#
_entry.id   AF-A0A948I3N9-F1
#
_cell.length_a   1.000
_cell.length_b   1.000
_cell.length_c   1.000
_cell.angle_alpha   90.00
_cell.angle_beta   90.00
_cell.angle_gamma   90.00
#
_symmetry.space_group_name_H-M   'P 1'
#
loop_
_entity.id
_entity.type
_entity.pdbx_description
1 polymer ?
#
loop_
_entity_poly.entity_id
_entity_poly.type
_entity_poly.pdbx_seq_one_letter_code
_entity_poly.pdbx_strand_id
1 'polypeptide(L)'
;LGCIARRDGLTIALVREPWALAEDCRIADIVVSLVPIRRSCPSARLVIDRFDLWRDGAHALHIDGGRLTLDTVRKRRGDRPWTPVRPASRDRSSLSRSLNSGA
;
A
#
# COMPACT_ATOMS: atom_id res chain seq x y z
N LEU A 1 7.89 8.86 15.53
CA LEU A 1 7.42 7.73 16.35
C LEU A 1 6.60 6.80 15.46
N GLY A 2 6.94 5.52 15.42
CA GLY A 2 6.19 4.47 14.72
C GLY A 2 5.45 3.55 15.70
N CYS A 3 4.78 2.53 15.18
CA CYS A 3 4.20 1.44 15.97
C CYS A 3 4.30 0.14 15.17
N ILE A 4 4.67 -0.95 15.83
CA ILE A 4 4.71 -2.29 15.24
C ILE A 4 3.60 -3.14 15.86
N ALA A 5 2.83 -3.81 15.02
CA ALA A 5 1.87 -4.84 15.40
C ALA A 5 2.25 -6.17 14.76
N ARG A 6 1.85 -7.27 15.40
CA ARG A 6 2.01 -8.63 14.87
C ARG A 6 0.66 -9.31 14.80
N ARG A 7 0.35 -9.93 13.66
CA ARG A 7 -0.91 -10.66 13.46
C ARG A 7 -0.73 -11.75 12.41
N ASP A 8 -1.16 -12.97 12.72
CA ASP A 8 -1.10 -14.13 11.82
C ASP A 8 0.29 -14.35 11.19
N GLY A 9 1.34 -14.15 12.00
CA GLY A 9 2.75 -14.27 11.57
C GLY A 9 3.28 -13.08 10.76
N LEU A 10 2.47 -12.04 10.54
CA LEU A 10 2.85 -10.83 9.80
C LEU A 10 3.29 -9.72 10.74
N THR A 11 4.36 -9.03 10.37
CA THR A 11 4.79 -7.78 11.00
C THR A 11 4.20 -6.59 10.26
N ILE A 12 3.43 -5.77 10.97
CA ILE A 12 2.72 -4.61 10.43
C ILE A 12 3.29 -3.36 11.07
N ALA A 13 3.79 -2.43 10.26
CA ALA A 13 4.27 -1.14 10.74
C ALA A 13 3.28 -0.02 10.44
N LEU A 14 2.99 0.80 11.46
CA LEU A 14 2.31 2.08 11.35
C LEU A 14 3.33 3.21 11.54
N VAL A 15 3.76 3.81 10.43
CA VAL A 15 4.74 4.89 10.39
C VAL A 15 4.01 6.22 10.49
N ARG A 16 4.18 6.95 11.60
CA ARG A 16 3.58 8.29 11.77
C ARG A 16 4.56 9.43 11.50
N GLU A 17 5.85 9.18 11.65
CA GLU A 17 6.90 10.21 11.50
C GLU A 17 8.01 9.74 10.54
N PRO A 18 8.69 10.67 9.83
CA PRO A 18 9.68 10.32 8.82
C PRO A 18 10.85 9.47 9.33
N TRP A 19 11.31 9.71 10.55
CA TRP A 19 12.48 9.00 11.10
C TRP A 19 12.24 7.51 11.39
N ALA A 20 10.98 7.10 11.60
CA ALA A 20 10.65 5.69 11.82
C ALA A 20 10.62 4.89 10.50
N LEU A 21 10.43 5.57 9.37
CA LEU A 21 10.16 4.93 8.09
C LEU A 21 11.29 3.97 7.68
N ALA A 22 12.55 4.40 7.75
CA ALA A 22 13.67 3.62 7.19
C ALA A 22 13.91 2.29 7.93
N GLU A 23 13.62 2.23 9.22
CA GLU A 23 13.74 1.01 10.02
C GLU A 23 12.53 0.11 9.81
N ASP A 24 11.32 0.66 9.95
CA ASP A 24 10.06 -0.08 9.80
C ASP A 24 9.94 -0.71 8.40
N CYS A 25 10.31 0.02 7.37
CA CYS A 25 10.28 -0.38 5.95
C CYS A 25 11.26 -1.53 5.62
N ARG A 26 12.27 -1.76 6.46
CA ARG A 26 13.23 -2.88 6.33
C ARG A 26 12.77 -4.15 7.03
N ILE A 27 11.81 -4.08 7.95
CA ILE A 27 11.46 -5.23 8.79
C ILE A 27 10.00 -5.67 8.66
N ALA A 28 9.11 -4.79 8.22
CA ALA A 28 7.68 -5.08 8.19
C ALA A 28 7.25 -5.73 6.87
N ASP A 29 6.37 -6.73 6.98
CA ASP A 29 5.65 -7.33 5.86
C ASP A 29 4.65 -6.35 5.26
N ILE A 30 4.02 -5.53 6.11
CA ILE A 30 3.00 -4.56 5.73
C ILE A 30 3.37 -3.21 6.32
N VAL A 31 3.44 -2.18 5.48
CA VAL A 31 3.74 -0.81 5.91
C VAL A 31 2.54 0.09 5.64
N VAL A 32 2.01 0.70 6.69
CA VAL A 32 1.02 1.77 6.63
C VAL A 32 1.70 3.06 7.07
N SER A 33 1.81 4.05 6.18
CA SER A 33 2.58 5.26 6.43
C SER A 33 1.74 6.53 6.29
N LEU A 34 1.73 7.36 7.33
CA LEU A 34 1.11 8.70 7.31
C LEU A 34 2.03 9.77 6.71
N VAL A 35 3.28 9.39 6.45
CA VAL A 35 4.27 10.20 5.72
C VAL A 35 4.49 9.64 4.31
N PRO A 36 4.84 10.49 3.33
CA PRO A 36 5.13 10.03 1.98
C PRO A 36 6.28 9.03 1.92
N ILE A 37 6.08 7.92 1.20
CA ILE A 37 7.15 6.96 0.93
C ILE A 37 7.72 7.27 -0.45
N ARG A 38 8.99 7.68 -0.51
CA ARG A 38 9.67 8.04 -1.77
C ARG A 38 10.54 6.93 -2.36
N ARG A 39 10.76 5.85 -1.61
CA ARG A 39 11.60 4.71 -1.99
C ARG A 39 10.85 3.41 -1.69
N SER A 40 11.11 2.37 -2.46
CA SER A 40 10.48 1.07 -2.23
C SER A 40 10.84 0.52 -0.84
N CYS A 41 9.87 -0.14 -0.18
CA CYS A 41 10.13 -0.90 1.03
C CYS A 41 10.52 -2.33 0.69
N PRO A 42 11.78 -2.73 0.90
CA PRO A 42 12.30 -3.98 0.36
C PRO A 42 11.65 -5.22 0.98
N SER A 43 11.23 -5.13 2.25
CA SER A 43 10.64 -6.26 2.99
C SER A 43 9.11 -6.28 2.94
N ALA A 44 8.50 -5.20 2.48
CA ALA A 44 7.05 -5.07 2.50
C ALA A 44 6.44 -5.69 1.24
N ARG A 45 5.50 -6.61 1.44
CA ARG A 45 4.63 -7.13 0.36
C ARG A 45 3.43 -6.22 0.09
N LEU A 46 3.08 -5.35 1.04
CA LEU A 46 2.02 -4.36 0.90
C LEU A 46 2.46 -3.03 1.55
N VAL A 47 2.34 -1.96 0.79
CA VAL A 47 2.60 -0.60 1.25
C VAL A 47 1.35 0.24 1.01
N ILE A 48 0.88 0.93 2.04
CA ILE A 48 -0.20 1.91 1.99
C ILE A 48 0.38 3.21 2.54
N ASP A 49 0.63 4.19 1.69
CA ASP A 49 1.21 5.46 2.08
C ASP A 49 0.18 6.60 2.17
N ARG A 50 0.65 7.78 2.55
CA ARG A 50 -0.19 8.98 2.70
C ARG A 50 -0.97 9.31 1.42
N PHE A 51 -0.39 9.06 0.25
CA PHE A 51 -1.05 9.31 -1.02
C PHE A 51 -2.09 8.24 -1.34
N ASP A 52 -1.88 6.98 -0.97
CA ASP A 52 -2.93 5.94 -1.02
C ASP A 52 -4.13 6.34 -0.16
N LEU A 53 -3.88 6.71 1.10
CA LEU A 53 -4.95 7.15 2.02
C LEU A 53 -5.73 8.35 1.46
N TRP A 54 -5.04 9.33 0.87
CA TRP A 54 -5.67 10.48 0.24
C TRP A 54 -6.46 10.13 -1.03
N ARG A 55 -5.97 9.19 -1.83
CA ARG A 55 -6.60 8.78 -3.10
C ARG A 55 -7.82 7.89 -2.92
N ASP A 56 -7.68 6.92 -2.04
CA ASP A 56 -8.56 5.76 -1.96
C ASP A 56 -9.45 5.77 -0.71
N GLY A 57 -9.20 6.72 0.20
CA GLY A 57 -9.98 6.95 1.41
C GLY A 57 -9.64 5.97 2.53
N ALA A 58 -10.63 5.58 3.33
CA ALA A 58 -10.43 4.58 4.37
C ALA A 58 -10.11 3.21 3.74
N HIS A 59 -9.19 2.47 4.36
CA HIS A 59 -8.74 1.15 3.95
C HIS A 59 -9.13 0.13 5.03
N ALA A 60 -9.68 -1.00 4.59
CA ALA A 60 -9.90 -2.18 5.41
C ALA A 60 -8.97 -3.28 4.91
N LEU A 61 -7.99 -3.65 5.75
CA LEU A 61 -7.08 -4.75 5.50
C LEU A 61 -7.57 -5.97 6.28
N HIS A 62 -7.96 -7.02 5.56
CA HIS A 62 -8.32 -8.30 6.15
C HIS A 62 -7.17 -9.30 5.98
N ILE A 63 -6.85 -9.99 7.07
CA ILE A 63 -5.79 -11.00 7.17
C ILE A 63 -6.48 -12.29 7.61
N ASP A 64 -6.44 -13.31 6.77
CA ASP A 64 -7.07 -14.60 7.03
C ASP A 64 -6.25 -15.73 6.40
N GLY A 65 -5.72 -16.63 7.23
CA GLY A 65 -4.99 -17.83 6.76
C GLY A 65 -3.84 -17.54 5.78
N GLY A 66 -3.16 -16.38 5.92
CA GLY A 66 -2.09 -15.94 5.01
C GLY A 66 -2.59 -15.22 3.74
N ARG A 67 -3.90 -15.13 3.52
CA ARG A 67 -4.50 -14.32 2.47
C ARG A 67 -4.68 -12.88 2.96
N LEU A 68 -4.20 -11.94 2.16
CA LEU A 68 -4.43 -10.51 2.35
C LEU A 68 -5.51 -10.05 1.37
N THR A 69 -6.55 -9.38 1.88
CA THR A 69 -7.51 -8.66 1.05
C THR A 69 -7.62 -7.22 1.51
N LEU A 70 -7.60 -6.30 0.54
CA LEU A 70 -7.66 -4.87 0.75
C LEU A 70 -8.91 -4.30 0.09
N ASP A 71 -9.75 -3.67 0.89
CA ASP A 71 -10.89 -2.91 0.43
C ASP A 71 -10.72 -1.44 0.78
N THR A 72 -11.10 -0.57 -0.16
CA THR A 72 -11.01 0.89 -0.01
C THR A 72 -12.37 1.52 -0.25
N VAL A 73 -12.61 2.68 0.37
CA VAL A 73 -13.85 3.44 0.16
C VAL A 73 -14.03 3.76 -1.33
N ARG A 74 -12.97 4.16 -2.03
CA ARG A 74 -13.02 4.42 -3.47
C ARG A 74 -13.49 3.20 -4.25
N LYS A 75 -12.93 2.01 -3.99
CA LYS A 75 -13.32 0.76 -4.65
C LYS A 75 -14.78 0.37 -4.38
N ARG A 76 -15.26 0.56 -3.14
CA ARG A 76 -16.64 0.21 -2.74
C ARG A 76 -17.68 1.22 -3.24
N ARG A 77 -17.36 2.51 -3.26
CA ARG A 77 -18.25 3.58 -3.71
C ARG A 77 -18.39 3.63 -5.25
N GLY A 78 -17.36 3.18 -5.96
CA GLY A 78 -17.28 3.24 -7.42
C GLY A 78 -17.06 4.67 -7.95
N ASP A 79 -17.09 4.79 -9.27
CA ASP A 79 -16.88 6.05 -9.97
C ASP A 79 -18.20 6.82 -10.12
N ARG A 80 -18.40 7.83 -9.26
CA ARG A 80 -19.54 8.76 -9.38
C ARG A 80 -19.19 9.93 -10.30
N PRO A 81 -20.13 10.51 -11.06
CA PRO A 81 -19.87 11.60 -12.01
C PRO A 81 -19.21 12.85 -11.42
N TRP A 82 -19.46 13.15 -10.14
CA TRP A 82 -18.85 14.28 -9.41
C TRP A 82 -17.53 13.93 -8.73
N THR A 83 -17.01 12.72 -8.94
CA THR A 83 -15.69 12.32 -8.42
C THR A 83 -14.64 12.76 -9.44
N PRO A 84 -13.57 13.46 -9.01
CA PRO A 84 -12.49 13.80 -9.92
C PRO A 84 -11.97 12.55 -10.63
N VAL A 85 -12.14 12.50 -11.95
CA VAL A 85 -11.54 11.47 -12.81
C VAL A 85 -10.07 11.80 -12.89
N ARG A 86 -9.22 10.88 -12.45
CA ARG A 86 -7.77 11.08 -12.60
C ARG A 86 -7.31 10.47 -13.90
N PRO A 87 -6.34 11.10 -14.59
CA PRO A 87 -5.61 10.40 -15.64
C PRO A 87 -5.02 9.13 -15.02
N ALA A 88 -5.21 8.00 -15.69
CA ALA A 88 -4.66 6.73 -15.24
C ALA A 88 -3.16 6.93 -14.98
N SER A 89 -2.72 6.67 -13.74
CA SER A 89 -1.29 6.55 -13.47
C SER A 89 -0.77 5.47 -14.42
N ARG A 90 0.27 5.77 -15.22
CA ARG A 90 0.89 4.79 -16.11
C ARG A 90 1.13 3.51 -15.33
N ASP A 91 0.35 2.49 -15.66
CA ASP A 91 0.39 1.22 -14.99
C ASP A 91 1.79 0.61 -15.15
N ARG A 92 2.57 0.63 -14.06
CA ARG A 92 3.92 0.05 -14.04
C ARG A 92 3.90 -1.49 -14.07
N SER A 93 2.72 -2.11 -13.90
CA SER A 93 2.54 -3.56 -14.03
C SER A 93 2.32 -4.03 -15.48
N SER A 94 2.04 -3.12 -16.41
CA SER A 94 2.04 -3.42 -17.85
C SER A 94 3.46 -3.55 -18.43
N LEU A 95 4.48 -2.97 -17.78
CA LEU A 95 5.89 -3.08 -18.20
C LEU A 95 6.54 -4.41 -17.81
N SER A 96 6.00 -5.17 -16.85
CA SER A 96 6.54 -6.49 -16.49
C SER A 96 5.94 -7.65 -17.29
N ARG A 97 4.82 -7.44 -18.01
CA ARG A 97 4.28 -8.45 -18.95
C ARG A 97 4.91 -8.37 -20.33
N SER A 98 5.36 -7.19 -20.76
CA SER A 98 5.92 -7.01 -22.11
C SER A 98 7.37 -7.46 -22.26
N LEU A 99 8.09 -7.72 -21.17
CA LEU A 99 9.50 -8.18 -21.21
C LEU A 99 9.66 -9.71 -21.25
N ASN A 100 8.58 -10.49 -21.06
CA ASN A 100 8.61 -11.96 -21.04
C ASN A 100 7.94 -12.64 -22.24
N SER A 101 7.58 -11.89 -23.29
CA SER A 101 6.95 -12.44 -24.51
C SER A 101 7.86 -12.41 -25.75
N GLY A 102 9.16 -12.19 -25.58
CA GLY A 102 10.15 -12.32 -26.64
C GLY A 102 10.97 -13.60 -26.45
N ALA A 103 10.39 -14.73 -26.87
CA ALA A 103 11.15 -15.93 -27.25
C ALA A 103 11.36 -15.90 -28.77
#